data_AF-A0A1V3SFJ6-F1
#
_entry.id   AF-A0A1V3SFJ6-F1
#
_cell.length_a   1.000
_cell.length_b   1.000
_cell.length_c   1.000
_cell.angle_alpha   90.00
_cell.angle_beta   90.00
_cell.angle_gamma   90.00
#
_symmetry.space_group_name_H-M   'P 1'
#
loop_
_entity.id
_entity.type
_entity.pdbx_description
1 polymer ?
#
loop_
_entity_poly.entity_id
_entity_poly.type
_entity_poly.pdbx_seq_one_letter_code
_entity_poly.pdbx_strand_id
1 'polypeptide(L)'
;PQPHATRIPALHPDTGRWSAFVAPDLPAVFGDDPSLDFQPGEDAQAELLSRLASITPDAWQAALARLQPAAVVAAPTPTAVPTPPLAASTPHHALNGPYQDPRRFLMDVMNDPTVALAYRIEAAKALLVAAGTAPR
;
A
#
# COMPACT_ATOMS: atom_id res chain seq x y z
N PRO A 1 -8.33 10.21 -7.06
CA PRO A 1 -7.77 9.49 -8.22
C PRO A 1 -6.79 8.46 -7.68
N GLN A 2 -7.07 7.16 -7.85
CA GLN A 2 -6.12 6.11 -7.42
C GLN A 2 -4.83 6.29 -8.24
N PRO A 3 -3.64 6.27 -7.62
CA PRO A 3 -2.39 6.30 -8.37
C PRO A 3 -2.37 5.11 -9.34
N HIS A 4 -2.02 5.37 -10.60
CA HIS A 4 -1.83 4.30 -11.56
C HIS A 4 -0.65 3.44 -11.11
N ALA A 5 -0.79 2.12 -11.19
CA ALA A 5 0.32 1.21 -10.93
C ALA A 5 1.48 1.52 -11.89
N THR A 6 2.71 1.48 -11.37
CA THR A 6 3.93 1.62 -12.17
C THR A 6 3.95 0.57 -13.28
N ARG A 7 4.30 0.98 -14.50
CA ARG A 7 4.45 0.03 -15.61
C ARG A 7 5.61 -0.93 -15.34
N ILE A 8 5.35 -2.21 -15.54
CA ILE A 8 6.35 -3.28 -15.58
C ILE A 8 6.40 -3.86 -17.00
N PRO A 9 7.55 -4.37 -17.48
CA PRO A 9 8.84 -4.50 -16.79
C PRO A 9 9.56 -3.17 -16.53
N ALA A 10 10.14 -2.98 -15.34
CA ALA A 10 10.94 -1.82 -14.97
C ALA A 10 12.09 -2.17 -14.01
N LEU A 11 13.08 -1.27 -13.93
CA LEU A 11 14.16 -1.32 -12.95
C LEU A 11 13.66 -0.82 -11.59
N HIS A 12 13.86 -1.59 -10.54
CA HIS A 12 13.53 -1.19 -9.17
C HIS A 12 14.60 -0.21 -8.64
N PRO A 13 14.22 1.02 -8.24
CA PRO A 13 15.19 2.08 -7.92
C PRO A 13 16.03 1.77 -6.69
N ASP A 14 15.48 1.06 -5.71
CA ASP A 14 16.17 0.80 -4.43
C ASP A 14 17.11 -0.42 -4.48
N THR A 15 16.84 -1.39 -5.35
CA THR A 15 17.57 -2.67 -5.40
C THR A 15 18.41 -2.81 -6.66
N GLY A 16 18.16 -1.99 -7.69
CA GLY A 16 18.82 -2.11 -8.99
C GLY A 16 18.46 -3.39 -9.75
N ARG A 17 17.40 -4.11 -9.34
CA ARG A 17 16.95 -5.35 -10.00
C ARG A 17 15.75 -5.07 -10.90
N TRP A 18 15.64 -5.82 -11.99
CA TRP A 18 14.57 -5.71 -12.98
C TRP A 18 13.40 -6.63 -12.64
N SER A 19 12.18 -6.12 -12.75
CA SER A 19 10.97 -6.95 -12.79
C SER A 19 10.76 -7.54 -14.19
N ALA A 20 10.11 -8.69 -14.32
CA ALA A 20 9.68 -9.24 -15.61
C ALA A 20 8.40 -10.06 -15.49
N PHE A 21 7.68 -10.23 -16.60
CA PHE A 21 6.63 -11.24 -16.72
C PHE A 21 7.26 -12.61 -16.98
N VAL A 22 6.75 -13.62 -16.27
CA VAL A 22 7.23 -15.01 -16.35
C VAL A 22 6.06 -15.95 -16.62
N ALA A 23 6.33 -17.05 -17.31
CA ALA A 23 5.35 -18.10 -17.52
C ALA A 23 5.02 -18.80 -16.17
N PRO A 24 3.81 -19.38 -16.00
CA PRO A 24 3.36 -19.92 -14.71
C PRO A 24 4.23 -21.05 -14.13
N ASP A 25 5.01 -21.71 -14.97
CA ASP A 25 5.91 -22.81 -14.65
C ASP A 25 7.30 -22.36 -14.20
N LEU A 26 7.68 -21.11 -14.49
CA LEU A 26 8.99 -20.56 -14.16
C LEU A 26 9.18 -19.98 -12.74
N PRO A 27 8.16 -19.63 -11.92
CA PRO A 27 8.38 -19.04 -10.60
C PRO A 27 9.22 -19.92 -9.66
N ALA A 28 9.16 -21.24 -9.82
CA ALA A 28 9.94 -22.18 -9.01
C ALA A 28 11.47 -22.04 -9.19
N VAL A 29 11.91 -21.43 -10.29
CA VAL A 29 13.33 -21.20 -10.59
C VAL A 29 13.87 -19.98 -9.84
N PHE A 30 13.00 -19.08 -9.37
CA PHE A 30 13.38 -17.76 -8.89
C PHE A 30 13.74 -17.67 -7.39
N GLY A 31 13.76 -18.79 -6.66
CA GLY A 31 14.24 -18.85 -5.28
C GLY A 31 13.63 -17.78 -4.36
N ASP A 32 14.45 -17.25 -3.44
CA ASP A 32 14.02 -16.22 -2.49
C ASP A 32 14.06 -14.78 -3.04
N ASP A 33 14.72 -14.55 -4.19
CA ASP A 33 14.88 -13.21 -4.77
C ASP A 33 14.47 -13.19 -6.25
N PRO A 34 13.17 -12.97 -6.54
CA PRO A 34 12.57 -13.24 -7.85
C PRO A 34 12.76 -12.12 -8.90
N SER A 35 13.78 -11.30 -8.74
CA SER A 35 14.09 -10.23 -9.70
C SER A 35 15.26 -10.61 -10.63
N LEU A 36 15.41 -9.88 -11.72
CA LEU A 36 16.44 -10.12 -12.74
C LEU A 36 17.58 -9.10 -12.59
N ASP A 37 18.80 -9.52 -12.92
CA ASP A 37 19.95 -8.61 -12.92
C ASP A 37 20.09 -7.85 -14.26
N PHE A 38 19.35 -8.27 -15.28
CA PHE A 38 19.38 -7.71 -16.62
C PHE A 38 17.98 -7.32 -17.10
N GLN A 39 17.92 -6.36 -18.02
CA GLN A 39 16.68 -5.93 -18.64
C GLN A 39 16.04 -7.11 -19.40
N PRO A 40 14.76 -7.43 -19.17
CA PRO A 40 14.07 -8.46 -19.93
C PRO A 40 13.88 -8.02 -21.39
N GLY A 41 14.02 -8.96 -22.32
CA GLY A 41 13.86 -8.68 -23.75
C GLY A 41 12.42 -8.33 -24.11
N GLU A 42 12.22 -7.16 -24.74
CA GLU A 42 10.88 -6.63 -25.04
C GLU A 42 10.04 -7.56 -25.92
N ASP A 43 10.64 -8.13 -26.98
CA ASP A 43 9.94 -9.05 -27.89
C ASP A 43 9.50 -10.33 -27.18
N ALA A 44 10.35 -10.90 -26.33
CA ALA A 44 10.04 -12.11 -25.56
C ALA A 44 8.94 -11.85 -24.52
N GLN A 45 8.94 -10.67 -23.89
CA GLN A 45 7.87 -10.24 -22.98
C GLN A 45 6.55 -10.03 -23.74
N ALA A 46 6.59 -9.41 -24.93
CA ALA A 46 5.42 -9.21 -25.77
C ALA A 46 4.84 -10.55 -26.25
N GLU A 47 5.68 -11.48 -26.70
CA GLU A 47 5.26 -12.82 -27.12
C GLU A 47 4.57 -13.56 -25.98
N LEU A 48 5.17 -13.55 -24.78
CA LEU A 48 4.58 -14.16 -23.59
C LEU A 48 3.19 -13.58 -23.27
N LEU A 49 3.06 -12.25 -23.27
CA LEU A 49 1.81 -11.56 -22.96
C LEU A 49 0.74 -11.72 -24.04
N SER A 50 1.14 -11.85 -25.31
CA SER A 50 0.22 -11.99 -26.45
C SER A 50 -0.69 -13.22 -26.35
N ARG A 51 -0.26 -14.23 -25.58
CA ARG A 51 -0.97 -15.48 -25.36
C ARG A 51 -2.03 -15.38 -24.26
N LEU A 52 -2.07 -14.29 -23.51
CA LEU A 52 -3.04 -14.08 -22.44
C LEU A 52 -4.41 -13.71 -23.02
N ALA A 53 -5.45 -14.33 -22.47
CA ALA A 53 -6.84 -14.00 -22.77
C ALA A 53 -7.47 -13.23 -21.63
N SER A 54 -8.49 -12.43 -21.94
CA SER A 54 -9.30 -11.78 -20.91
C SER A 54 -10.02 -12.82 -20.05
N ILE A 55 -10.04 -12.60 -18.74
CA ILE A 55 -10.76 -13.47 -17.81
C ILE A 55 -12.28 -13.35 -18.02
N THR A 56 -13.00 -14.46 -17.92
CA THR A 56 -14.47 -14.44 -17.98
C THR A 56 -15.07 -13.88 -16.68
N PRO A 57 -16.29 -13.30 -16.72
CA PRO A 57 -16.94 -12.78 -15.51
C PRO A 57 -17.10 -13.81 -14.40
N ASP A 58 -17.48 -15.05 -14.74
CA ASP A 58 -17.65 -16.14 -13.76
C ASP A 58 -16.31 -16.55 -13.12
N ALA A 59 -15.25 -16.68 -13.93
CA ALA A 59 -13.91 -17.00 -13.43
C ALA A 59 -13.35 -15.86 -12.55
N TRP A 60 -13.65 -14.61 -12.90
CA TRP A 60 -13.29 -13.45 -12.10
C TRP A 60 -14.00 -13.45 -10.74
N GLN A 61 -15.31 -13.70 -10.71
CA GLN A 61 -16.06 -13.80 -9.44
C GLN A 61 -15.53 -14.94 -8.56
N ALA A 62 -15.26 -16.10 -9.15
CA ALA A 62 -14.67 -17.22 -8.44
C ALA A 62 -13.26 -16.88 -7.89
N ALA A 63 -12.44 -16.16 -8.65
CA ALA A 63 -11.14 -15.70 -8.21
C ALA A 63 -11.24 -14.69 -7.05
N LEU A 64 -12.14 -13.72 -7.14
CA LEU A 64 -12.38 -12.74 -6.08
C LEU A 64 -12.83 -13.39 -4.77
N ALA A 65 -13.69 -14.41 -4.84
CA ALA A 65 -14.11 -15.15 -3.64
C ALA A 65 -12.94 -15.85 -2.94
N ARG A 66 -11.92 -16.28 -3.71
CA ARG A 66 -10.72 -16.97 -3.20
C ARG A 66 -9.63 -16.02 -2.71
N LEU A 67 -9.56 -14.81 -3.26
CA LEU A 67 -8.62 -13.77 -2.85
C LEU A 67 -9.06 -13.17 -1.51
N GLN A 68 -8.83 -13.93 -0.43
CA GLN A 68 -8.90 -13.39 0.92
C GLN A 68 -7.63 -12.58 1.20
N PRO A 69 -7.72 -11.39 1.81
CA PRO A 69 -6.54 -10.67 2.25
C PRO A 69 -5.74 -11.61 3.15
N ALA A 70 -4.49 -11.88 2.77
CA ALA A 70 -3.59 -12.64 3.61
C ALA A 70 -3.54 -11.94 4.97
N ALA A 71 -3.93 -12.64 6.03
CA ALA A 71 -3.73 -12.14 7.37
C ALA A 71 -2.26 -11.76 7.47
N VAL A 72 -1.99 -10.48 7.72
CA VAL A 72 -0.64 -10.00 7.99
C VAL A 72 -0.19 -10.77 9.22
N VAL A 73 0.55 -11.85 9.00
CA VAL A 73 1.29 -12.50 10.07
C VAL A 73 2.33 -11.48 10.44
N ALA A 74 2.06 -10.75 11.53
CA ALA A 74 3.03 -9.86 12.13
C ALA A 74 4.32 -10.66 12.29
N ALA A 75 5.39 -10.19 11.63
CA ALA A 75 6.69 -10.78 11.79
C ALA A 75 6.99 -10.94 13.29
N PRO A 76 7.60 -12.05 13.73
CA PRO A 76 7.92 -12.23 15.14
C PRO A 76 8.82 -11.07 15.56
N THR A 77 8.28 -10.21 16.43
CA THR A 77 9.03 -9.13 17.06
C THR A 77 10.24 -9.74 17.77
N PRO A 78 11.47 -9.24 17.51
CA PRO A 78 12.62 -9.70 18.27
C PRO A 78 12.41 -9.37 19.75
N THR A 79 12.69 -10.35 20.60
CA THR A 79 12.52 -10.34 22.06
C THR A 79 12.96 -9.01 22.67
N ALA A 80 11.99 -8.19 23.08
CA ALA A 80 12.25 -6.94 23.77
C ALA A 80 12.62 -7.21 25.24
N VAL A 81 13.78 -6.71 25.63
CA VAL A 81 14.24 -6.54 27.02
C VAL A 81 13.17 -5.76 27.81
N PRO A 82 12.85 -6.12 29.06
CA PRO A 82 11.73 -5.52 29.78
C PRO A 82 12.01 -4.06 30.15
N THR A 83 11.34 -3.13 29.45
CA THR A 83 11.17 -1.73 29.85
C THR A 83 9.85 -1.55 30.61
N PRO A 84 9.78 -0.66 31.61
CA PRO A 84 8.63 -0.50 32.51
C PRO A 84 7.36 -0.03 31.77
N PRO A 85 6.16 -0.25 32.34
CA PRO A 85 4.90 -0.08 31.63
C PRO A 85 4.67 1.40 31.31
N LEU A 86 4.68 1.76 30.02
CA LEU A 86 4.04 2.99 29.57
C LEU A 86 2.52 2.79 29.59
N ALA A 87 1.84 3.79 30.15
CA ALA A 87 0.40 3.86 30.27
C ALA A 87 -0.30 3.51 28.94
N ALA A 88 -1.36 2.72 29.05
CA ALA A 88 -2.20 2.32 27.93
C ALA A 88 -2.61 3.53 27.09
N SER A 89 -2.17 3.57 25.83
CA SER A 89 -2.68 4.50 24.83
C SER A 89 -4.17 4.25 24.67
N THR A 90 -5.00 5.13 25.22
CA THR A 90 -6.44 5.13 24.95
C THR A 90 -6.66 5.23 23.45
N PRO A 91 -7.48 4.33 22.85
CA PRO A 91 -7.77 4.37 21.43
C PRO A 91 -8.42 5.71 21.10
N HIS A 92 -7.76 6.47 20.24
CA HIS A 92 -8.16 7.81 19.87
C HIS A 92 -9.26 7.72 18.80
N HIS A 93 -10.43 8.31 19.05
CA HIS A 93 -11.60 8.14 18.18
C HIS A 93 -11.33 8.67 16.76
N ALA A 94 -10.51 9.71 16.62
CA ALA A 94 -10.09 10.24 15.33
C ALA A 94 -9.14 9.34 14.51
N LEU A 95 -8.74 8.17 15.03
CA LEU A 95 -7.94 7.16 14.31
C LEU A 95 -8.75 5.89 13.96
N ASN A 96 -10.03 5.83 14.35
CA ASN A 96 -10.87 4.63 14.21
C ASN A 96 -11.82 4.67 13.00
N GLY A 97 -11.78 5.72 12.18
CA GLY A 97 -12.61 5.87 10.99
C GLY A 97 -11.92 5.42 9.69
N PRO A 98 -12.67 4.96 8.66
CA PRO A 98 -12.13 4.71 7.33
C PRO A 98 -11.90 6.06 6.61
N TYR A 99 -10.83 6.77 6.99
CA TYR A 99 -10.53 8.09 6.44
C TYR A 99 -10.06 7.99 4.98
N GLN A 100 -11.01 8.04 4.05
CA GLN A 100 -10.74 8.19 2.62
C GLN A 100 -10.65 9.67 2.20
N ASP A 101 -11.10 10.60 3.06
CA ASP A 101 -11.02 12.05 2.85
C ASP A 101 -10.07 12.71 3.87
N PRO A 102 -8.93 13.30 3.42
CA PRO A 102 -7.98 13.95 4.30
C PRO A 102 -8.56 15.18 5.03
N ARG A 103 -9.54 15.88 4.44
CA ARG A 103 -10.18 17.03 5.11
C ARG A 103 -10.98 16.57 6.32
N ARG A 104 -11.72 15.47 6.18
CA ARG A 104 -12.52 14.88 7.26
C ARG A 104 -11.65 14.41 8.42
N PHE A 105 -10.53 13.75 8.11
CA PHE A 105 -9.54 13.35 9.10
C PHE A 105 -9.02 14.54 9.93
N LEU A 106 -8.56 15.61 9.26
CA LEU A 106 -8.03 16.79 9.94
C LEU A 106 -9.09 17.50 10.79
N MET A 107 -10.34 17.51 10.33
CA MET A 107 -11.45 18.04 11.14
C MET A 107 -11.71 17.22 12.40
N ASP A 108 -11.66 15.89 12.31
CA ASP A 108 -11.85 15.02 13.49
C ASP A 108 -10.69 15.19 14.48
N VAL A 109 -9.43 15.22 14.00
CA VAL A 109 -8.24 15.47 14.83
C VAL A 109 -8.32 16.83 15.53
N MET A 110 -8.73 17.90 14.84
CA MET A 110 -8.86 19.23 15.43
C MET A 110 -9.93 19.27 16.54
N ASN A 111 -11.02 18.52 16.37
CA ASN A 111 -12.18 18.53 17.28
C ASN A 111 -12.07 17.52 18.43
N ASP A 112 -11.18 16.53 18.37
CA ASP A 112 -11.04 15.54 19.42
C ASP A 112 -10.24 16.09 20.62
N PRO A 113 -10.86 16.22 21.82
CA PRO A 113 -10.21 16.78 23.00
C PRO A 113 -9.13 15.86 23.60
N THR A 114 -9.09 14.59 23.19
CA THR A 114 -8.11 13.62 23.64
C THR A 114 -6.80 13.68 22.84
N VAL A 115 -6.75 14.42 21.72
CA VAL A 115 -5.50 14.73 21.01
C VAL A 115 -4.72 15.80 21.78
N ALA A 116 -3.40 15.66 21.86
CA ALA A 116 -2.53 16.74 22.31
C ALA A 116 -2.77 18.03 21.51
N LEU A 117 -2.88 19.17 22.21
CA LEU A 117 -3.22 20.47 21.63
C LEU A 117 -2.33 20.87 20.43
N ALA A 118 -1.05 20.51 20.46
CA ALA A 118 -0.12 20.77 19.36
C ALA A 118 -0.59 20.17 18.03
N TYR A 119 -1.03 18.91 18.02
CA TYR A 119 -1.54 18.26 16.79
C TYR A 119 -2.87 18.85 16.34
N ARG A 120 -3.72 19.31 17.27
CA ARG A 120 -4.96 20.02 16.94
C ARG A 120 -4.68 21.36 16.23
N ILE A 121 -3.64 22.06 16.66
CA ILE A 121 -3.16 23.30 16.03
C ILE A 121 -2.60 23.02 14.62
N GLU A 122 -1.79 21.96 14.46
CA GLU A 122 -1.27 21.59 13.14
C GLU A 122 -2.39 21.18 12.16
N ALA A 123 -3.40 20.45 12.63
CA ALA A 123 -4.57 20.12 11.83
C ALA A 123 -5.35 21.38 11.40
N ALA A 124 -5.55 22.34 12.30
CA ALA A 124 -6.20 23.62 11.99
C ALA A 124 -5.42 24.43 10.94
N LYS A 125 -4.08 24.51 11.07
CA LYS A 125 -3.22 25.18 10.09
C LYS A 125 -3.35 24.54 8.70
N ALA A 126 -3.30 23.22 8.62
CA ALA A 126 -3.45 22.48 7.37
C ALA A 126 -4.81 22.75 6.70
N LEU A 127 -5.89 22.81 7.48
CA LEU A 127 -7.23 23.14 6.99
C LEU A 127 -7.33 24.58 6.43
N LEU A 128 -6.66 25.56 7.03
CA LEU A 128 -6.62 26.94 6.54
C LEU A 128 -5.86 27.05 5.21
N VAL A 129 -4.73 26.35 5.07
CA VAL A 129 -3.96 26.30 3.82
C VAL A 129 -4.79 25.66 2.70
N ALA A 130 -5.47 24.54 2.99
CA ALA A 130 -6.36 23.87 2.05
C ALA A 130 -7.56 24.73 1.62
N ALA A 131 -8.12 25.54 2.53
CA ALA A 131 -9.20 26.47 2.21
C ALA A 131 -8.75 27.64 1.32
N GLY A 132 -7.50 28.10 1.47
CA GLY A 132 -6.92 29.14 0.63
C GLY A 132 -6.48 28.68 -0.77
N THR A 133 -6.42 27.36 -1.01
CA THR A 133 -6.00 26.76 -2.29
C THR A 133 -7.15 26.22 -3.13
N ALA A 134 -8.39 26.26 -2.63
CA ALA A 134 -9.56 25.86 -3.40
C ALA A 134 -10.00 27.00 -4.35
N PRO A 135 -10.23 26.73 -5.66
CA PRO A 135 -10.80 27.73 -6.55
C PRO A 135 -12.23 28.06 -6.10
N ARG A 136 -12.57 29.35 -6.11
CA ARG A 136 -13.87 29.91 -5.69
C ARG A 136 -14.94 29.72 -6.77
#